data_AF-A0A847NSS5-F1
#
_entry.id   AF-A0A847NSS5-F1
#
_cell.length_a   1.000
_cell.length_b   1.000
_cell.length_c   1.000
_cell.angle_alpha   90.00
_cell.angle_beta   90.00
_cell.angle_gamma   90.00
#
_symmetry.space_group_name_H-M   'P 1'
#
loop_
_entity.id
_entity.type
_entity.pdbx_description
1 polymer ?
#
loop_
_entity_poly.entity_id
_entity_poly.type
_entity_poly.pdbx_seq_one_letter_code
_entity_poly.pdbx_strand_id
1 'polypeptide(L)'
;MIKIKNSEFIRLFENDKTISRIGKIDMNVINDNSIYSLYYKFPLIERIILEIYKLIPRANIEQYEQGTMKTINSIINNNKKVNIIYPELKKMIDNYFNESDDSPRNVLFHPRGNETISVTVNFEEINEIIAKLLGLLNHVIEEYKISSLPKIKKI
;
A
#
# COMPACT_ATOMS: atom_id res chain seq x y z
N MET A 1 1.92 -30.21 -7.07
CA MET A 1 1.66 -29.21 -6.02
C MET A 1 1.05 -27.98 -6.70
N ILE A 2 -0.19 -27.62 -6.40
CA ILE A 2 -0.83 -26.44 -7.02
C ILE A 2 -0.20 -25.19 -6.41
N LYS A 3 0.54 -24.41 -7.20
CA LYS A 3 1.07 -23.11 -6.76
C LYS A 3 -0.01 -22.07 -6.98
N ILE A 4 -0.67 -21.66 -5.90
CA ILE A 4 -1.68 -20.59 -5.92
C ILE A 4 -0.93 -19.27 -6.14
N LYS A 5 -1.39 -18.45 -7.08
CA LYS A 5 -0.82 -17.12 -7.34
C LYS A 5 -1.29 -16.12 -6.30
N ASN A 6 -0.44 -15.15 -5.97
CA ASN A 6 -0.77 -14.06 -5.06
C ASN A 6 -1.95 -13.21 -5.54
N SER A 7 -2.18 -13.14 -6.86
CA SER A 7 -3.37 -12.49 -7.42
C SER A 7 -4.70 -13.13 -7.01
N GLU A 8 -4.74 -14.42 -6.67
CA GLU A 8 -5.94 -15.07 -6.14
C GLU A 8 -6.25 -14.60 -4.71
N PHE A 9 -5.23 -14.37 -3.88
CA PHE A 9 -5.42 -13.79 -2.56
C PHE A 9 -5.89 -12.33 -2.64
N ILE A 10 -5.45 -11.56 -3.64
CA ILE A 10 -5.97 -10.21 -3.91
C ILE A 10 -7.49 -10.26 -4.15
N ARG A 11 -7.95 -11.19 -5.00
CA ARG A 11 -9.40 -11.39 -5.24
C ARG A 11 -10.14 -11.79 -3.97
N LEU A 12 -9.55 -12.67 -3.17
CA LEU A 12 -10.15 -13.15 -1.93
C LEU A 12 -10.31 -12.03 -0.89
N PHE A 13 -9.32 -11.14 -0.77
CA PHE A 13 -9.34 -10.06 0.20
C PHE A 13 -10.09 -8.82 -0.28
N GLU A 14 -10.34 -8.65 -1.57
CA GLU A 14 -11.20 -7.59 -2.07
C GLU A 14 -12.67 -7.84 -1.68
N ASN A 15 -13.28 -6.88 -0.98
CA ASN A 15 -14.69 -6.89 -0.62
C ASN A 15 -15.25 -5.46 -0.60
N ASP A 16 -16.55 -5.31 -0.34
CA ASP A 16 -17.22 -3.99 -0.34
C ASP A 16 -16.56 -2.96 0.58
N LYS A 17 -15.99 -3.41 1.72
CA LYS A 17 -15.31 -2.52 2.68
C LYS A 17 -13.99 -2.02 2.13
N THR A 18 -13.17 -2.89 1.53
CA THR A 18 -11.92 -2.45 0.88
C THR A 18 -12.22 -1.58 -0.33
N ILE A 19 -13.18 -1.99 -1.18
CA ILE A 19 -13.60 -1.25 -2.38
C ILE A 19 -14.02 0.18 -2.02
N SER A 20 -14.78 0.36 -0.93
CA SER A 20 -15.21 1.68 -0.47
C SER A 20 -14.07 2.65 -0.12
N ARG A 21 -12.86 2.13 0.15
CA ARG A 21 -11.69 2.92 0.58
C ARG A 21 -10.64 3.09 -0.50
N ILE A 22 -10.34 2.04 -1.26
CA ILE A 22 -9.27 2.04 -2.24
C ILE A 22 -9.75 1.96 -3.69
N GLY A 23 -11.07 1.81 -3.91
CA GLY A 23 -11.65 1.55 -5.21
C GLY A 23 -11.60 0.07 -5.58
N LYS A 24 -12.28 -0.28 -6.68
CA LYS A 24 -12.22 -1.63 -7.24
C LYS A 24 -10.86 -1.88 -7.89
N ILE A 25 -10.27 -3.03 -7.60
CA ILE A 25 -8.97 -3.44 -8.11
C ILE A 25 -9.12 -3.95 -9.54
N ASP A 26 -8.32 -3.42 -10.45
CA ASP A 26 -8.27 -3.91 -11.82
C ASP A 26 -7.42 -5.18 -11.89
N MET A 27 -8.10 -6.32 -11.84
CA MET A 27 -7.44 -7.63 -11.88
C MET A 27 -6.74 -7.93 -13.21
N ASN A 28 -7.08 -7.24 -14.30
CA ASN A 28 -6.32 -7.40 -15.55
C ASN A 28 -4.92 -6.82 -15.38
N VAL A 29 -4.83 -5.64 -14.76
CA VAL A 29 -3.54 -5.00 -14.45
C VAL A 29 -2.76 -5.76 -13.38
N ILE A 30 -3.44 -6.33 -12.37
CA ILE A 30 -2.79 -7.19 -11.38
C ILE A 30 -2.11 -8.41 -12.02
N ASN A 31 -2.76 -9.04 -13.00
CA ASN A 31 -2.23 -10.21 -13.69
C ASN A 31 -1.21 -9.87 -14.79
N ASP A 32 -1.08 -8.59 -15.15
CA ASP A 32 -0.09 -8.12 -16.12
C ASP A 32 1.30 -7.94 -15.47
N ASN A 33 2.32 -8.43 -16.17
CA ASN A 33 3.73 -8.37 -15.78
C ASN A 33 4.53 -7.44 -16.71
N SER A 34 3.89 -6.34 -17.13
CA SER A 34 4.54 -5.28 -17.89
C SER A 34 4.96 -4.12 -16.99
N ILE A 35 5.86 -3.27 -17.49
CA ILE A 35 6.19 -2.00 -16.83
C ILE A 35 4.96 -1.12 -16.64
N TYR A 36 3.98 -1.19 -17.54
CA TYR A 36 2.75 -0.41 -17.45
C TYR A 36 1.91 -0.79 -16.24
N SER A 37 1.92 -2.07 -15.84
CA SER A 37 1.18 -2.49 -14.66
C SER A 37 1.77 -1.95 -13.36
N LEU A 38 3.05 -1.57 -13.34
CA LEU A 38 3.70 -0.95 -12.17
C LEU A 38 3.16 0.46 -11.88
N TYR A 39 2.76 1.21 -12.91
CA TYR A 39 2.09 2.51 -12.73
C TYR A 39 0.75 2.40 -12.01
N TYR A 40 0.18 1.21 -11.92
CA TYR A 40 -1.01 0.92 -11.12
C TYR A 40 -0.65 0.25 -9.78
N LYS A 41 0.18 -0.79 -9.81
CA LYS A 41 0.53 -1.60 -8.63
C LYS A 41 1.22 -0.77 -7.55
N PHE A 42 2.13 0.13 -7.90
CA PHE A 42 2.82 0.96 -6.91
C PHE A 42 1.89 1.98 -6.23
N PRO A 43 1.09 2.79 -6.96
CA PRO A 43 0.10 3.66 -6.33
C PRO A 43 -0.96 2.89 -5.52
N LEU A 44 -1.34 1.68 -5.93
CA LEU A 44 -2.26 0.83 -5.16
C LEU A 44 -1.67 0.46 -3.79
N ILE A 45 -0.40 0.04 -3.73
CA ILE A 45 0.31 -0.23 -2.47
C ILE A 45 0.32 1.03 -1.59
N GLU A 46 0.66 2.18 -2.16
CA GLU A 46 0.69 3.45 -1.44
C GLU A 46 -0.68 3.81 -0.85
N ARG A 47 -1.73 3.64 -1.65
CA ARG A 47 -3.12 3.89 -1.26
C ARG A 47 -3.56 2.97 -0.12
N ILE A 48 -3.26 1.67 -0.19
CA ILE A 48 -3.67 0.72 0.85
C ILE A 48 -2.98 1.07 2.18
N ILE A 49 -1.68 1.36 2.17
CA ILE A 49 -0.94 1.76 3.38
C ILE A 49 -1.54 3.03 3.99
N LEU A 50 -1.84 4.04 3.17
CA LEU A 50 -2.47 5.27 3.64
C LEU A 50 -3.83 4.99 4.32
N GLU A 51 -4.68 4.15 3.72
CA GLU A 51 -5.99 3.81 4.27
C GLU A 51 -5.89 2.97 5.56
N ILE A 52 -4.89 2.08 5.67
CA ILE A 52 -4.59 1.37 6.93
C ILE A 52 -4.30 2.38 8.05
N TYR A 53 -3.37 3.32 7.82
CA TYR A 53 -3.00 4.26 8.88
C TYR A 53 -4.10 5.27 9.20
N LYS A 54 -4.94 5.67 8.24
CA LYS A 54 -6.12 6.52 8.49
C LYS A 54 -7.13 5.91 9.47
N LEU A 55 -7.18 4.58 9.55
CA LEU A 55 -8.09 3.88 10.45
C LEU A 55 -7.58 3.80 11.88
N ILE A 56 -6.28 3.98 12.09
CA ILE A 56 -5.65 3.79 13.40
C ILE A 56 -5.73 5.10 14.19
N PRO A 57 -6.32 5.11 15.40
CA PRO A 57 -6.37 6.29 16.24
C PRO A 57 -4.96 6.84 16.52
N ARG A 58 -4.83 8.16 16.44
CA ARG A 58 -3.58 8.90 16.71
C ARG A 58 -2.44 8.57 15.74
N ALA A 59 -2.71 7.87 14.64
CA ALA A 59 -1.72 7.73 13.58
C ALA A 59 -1.37 9.10 13.01
N ASN A 60 -0.07 9.39 12.94
CA ASN A 60 0.46 10.59 12.33
C ASN A 60 0.50 10.38 10.81
N ILE A 61 -0.64 10.65 10.17
CA ILE A 61 -0.80 10.68 8.70
C ILE A 61 -0.64 12.09 8.13
N GLU A 62 -0.88 13.12 8.94
CA GLU A 62 -0.82 14.53 8.57
C GLU A 62 0.41 15.20 9.18
N GLN A 63 1.38 15.58 8.33
CA GLN A 63 2.22 16.74 8.60
C GLN A 63 2.33 17.56 7.32
N TYR A 64 1.84 18.80 7.39
CA TYR A 64 2.12 19.85 6.41
C TYR A 64 3.53 20.38 6.67
N GLU A 65 4.55 19.72 6.14
CA GLU A 65 5.81 20.38 5.89
C GLU A 65 5.89 20.65 4.38
N GLN A 66 5.77 21.93 4.01
CA GLN A 66 6.00 22.45 2.65
C GLN A 66 5.19 21.79 1.52
N GLY A 67 3.89 21.55 1.73
CA GLY A 67 2.95 21.26 0.63
C GLY A 67 3.19 19.94 -0.13
N THR A 68 4.01 19.03 0.39
CA THR A 68 4.29 17.73 -0.25
C THR A 68 3.61 16.60 0.53
N MET A 69 2.87 15.72 -0.16
CA MET A 69 2.34 14.49 0.47
C MET A 69 3.49 13.59 0.93
N LYS A 70 3.41 13.05 2.14
CA LYS A 70 4.41 12.11 2.67
C LYS A 70 4.51 10.85 1.80
N THR A 71 5.73 10.38 1.60
CA THR A 71 5.99 9.02 1.09
C THR A 71 5.48 7.98 2.10
N ILE A 72 5.15 6.78 1.63
CA ILE A 72 4.71 5.70 2.53
C ILE A 72 5.75 5.35 3.61
N ASN A 73 7.05 5.48 3.32
CA ASN A 73 8.09 5.25 4.31
C ASN A 73 8.02 6.27 5.44
N SER A 74 7.75 7.54 5.13
CA SER A 74 7.54 8.56 6.15
C SER A 74 6.31 8.24 7.01
N ILE A 75 5.20 7.78 6.41
CA ILE A 75 4.02 7.34 7.18
C ILE A 75 4.39 6.18 8.11
N ILE A 76 5.05 5.13 7.61
CA ILE A 76 5.44 3.97 8.41
C ILE A 76 6.41 4.38 9.53
N ASN A 77 7.40 5.22 9.22
CA ASN A 77 8.43 5.64 10.16
C ASN A 77 7.89 6.57 11.27
N ASN A 78 6.93 7.44 10.96
CA ASN A 78 6.29 8.30 11.96
C ASN A 78 5.37 7.52 12.92
N ASN A 79 4.93 6.34 12.49
CA ASN A 79 4.05 5.47 13.25
C ASN A 79 4.75 4.20 13.77
N LYS A 80 6.08 4.23 13.94
CA LYS A 80 6.90 3.10 14.43
C LYS A 80 6.37 2.45 15.71
N LYS A 81 5.74 3.23 16.60
CA LYS A 81 5.19 2.75 17.87
C LYS A 81 3.92 1.89 17.70
N VAL A 82 3.23 2.01 16.57
CA VAL A 82 1.98 1.29 16.25
C VAL A 82 2.27 -0.09 15.65
N ASN A 83 3.45 -0.29 15.04
CA ASN A 83 3.96 -1.57 14.50
C ASN A 83 2.93 -2.47 13.79
N ILE A 84 2.00 -1.87 13.03
CA ILE A 84 0.90 -2.61 12.37
C ILE A 84 1.35 -3.34 11.11
N ILE A 85 2.33 -2.77 10.40
CA ILE A 85 3.03 -3.43 9.31
C ILE A 85 4.19 -4.21 9.93
N TYR A 86 4.06 -5.54 9.92
CA TYR A 86 5.06 -6.41 10.50
C TYR A 86 6.41 -6.34 9.76
N PRO A 87 7.53 -6.64 10.44
CA PRO A 87 8.87 -6.39 9.90
C PRO A 87 9.17 -7.05 8.55
N GLU A 88 8.66 -8.25 8.30
CA GLU A 88 8.88 -8.94 7.03
C GLU A 88 8.18 -8.23 5.87
N LEU A 89 6.90 -7.85 6.02
CA LEU A 89 6.19 -7.06 5.00
C LEU A 89 6.84 -5.69 4.80
N LYS A 90 7.34 -5.06 5.88
CA LYS A 90 8.09 -3.82 5.75
C LYS A 90 9.34 -4.01 4.88
N LYS A 91 10.13 -5.06 5.10
CA LYS A 91 11.30 -5.37 4.27
C LYS A 91 10.93 -5.57 2.80
N MET A 92 9.83 -6.28 2.52
CA MET A 92 9.33 -6.45 1.16
C MET A 92 8.95 -5.11 0.52
N ILE A 93 8.27 -4.22 1.25
CA ILE A 93 7.94 -2.86 0.78
C ILE A 93 9.22 -2.05 0.53
N ASP A 94 10.19 -2.08 1.45
CA ASP A 94 11.43 -1.33 1.35
C ASP A 94 12.25 -1.71 0.10
N ASN A 95 12.15 -2.96 -0.39
CA ASN A 95 12.79 -3.38 -1.65
C ASN A 95 12.34 -2.55 -2.87
N TYR A 96 11.11 -2.03 -2.86
CA TYR A 96 10.54 -1.28 -3.99
C TYR A 96 10.40 0.22 -3.73
N PHE A 97 10.25 0.60 -2.46
CA PHE A 97 9.86 1.96 -2.07
C PHE A 97 10.88 2.69 -1.21
N ASN A 98 12.08 2.13 -0.95
CA ASN A 98 13.09 2.84 -0.15
C ASN A 98 13.41 4.24 -0.71
N GLU A 99 13.95 5.10 0.15
CA GLU A 99 14.21 6.51 -0.16
C GLU A 99 15.38 6.73 -1.13
N SER A 100 16.09 5.67 -1.55
CA SER A 100 17.08 5.79 -2.62
C SER A 100 16.39 6.19 -3.92
N ASP A 101 17.05 7.04 -4.70
CA ASP A 101 16.61 7.38 -6.06
C ASP A 101 16.59 6.15 -6.97
N ASP A 102 17.38 5.12 -6.64
CA ASP A 102 17.49 3.87 -7.39
C ASP A 102 16.40 2.84 -7.01
N SER A 103 15.50 3.17 -6.07
CA SER A 103 14.39 2.26 -5.76
C SER A 103 13.48 2.10 -7.00
N PRO A 104 12.96 0.89 -7.28
CA PRO A 104 12.09 0.65 -8.44
C PRO A 104 10.97 1.68 -8.61
N ARG A 105 10.33 2.09 -7.51
CA ARG A 105 9.31 3.13 -7.54
C ARG A 105 9.90 4.50 -7.91
N ASN A 106 11.02 4.92 -7.33
CA ASN A 106 11.58 6.23 -7.65
C ASN A 106 12.13 6.30 -9.07
N VAL A 107 12.76 5.24 -9.56
CA VAL A 107 13.23 5.15 -10.95
C VAL A 107 12.06 5.30 -11.95
N LEU A 108 10.90 4.68 -11.69
CA LEU A 108 9.74 4.78 -12.58
C LEU A 108 9.03 6.14 -12.51
N PHE A 109 8.97 6.75 -11.33
CA PHE A 109 8.17 7.96 -11.08
C PHE A 109 8.98 9.26 -11.10
N HIS A 110 10.31 9.19 -11.07
CA HIS A 110 11.22 10.33 -11.17
C HIS A 110 12.35 10.07 -12.19
N PRO A 111 12.03 10.00 -13.50
CA PRO A 111 13.03 9.86 -14.56
C PRO A 111 14.11 10.94 -14.45
N ARG A 112 15.38 10.54 -14.40
CA ARG A 112 16.51 11.47 -14.49
C ARG A 112 16.83 11.70 -15.97
N GLY A 113 16.21 12.72 -16.56
CA GLY A 113 16.48 13.11 -17.94
C GLY A 113 15.89 12.15 -18.98
N ASN A 114 16.54 12.09 -20.14
CA ASN A 114 16.04 11.35 -21.33
C ASN A 114 16.66 9.94 -21.46
N GLU A 115 17.19 9.39 -20.38
CA GLU A 115 17.88 8.10 -20.39
C GLU A 115 16.88 6.92 -20.45
N THR A 116 17.30 5.83 -21.07
CA THR A 116 16.54 4.57 -21.04
C THR A 116 16.53 4.05 -19.61
N ILE A 117 15.34 3.98 -19.03
CA ILE A 117 15.13 3.45 -17.68
C ILE A 117 15.13 1.91 -17.72
N SER A 118 15.91 1.29 -16.84
CA SER A 118 15.85 -0.15 -16.57
C SER A 118 15.42 -0.38 -15.12
N VAL A 119 14.38 -1.17 -14.91
CA VAL A 119 13.84 -1.49 -13.58
C VAL A 119 13.65 -3.00 -13.46
N THR A 120 14.28 -3.58 -12.46
CA THR A 120 14.13 -5.00 -12.11
C THR A 120 13.15 -5.14 -10.97
N VAL A 121 12.09 -5.92 -11.18
CA VAL A 121 11.06 -6.19 -10.16
C VAL A 121 10.66 -7.66 -10.17
N ASN A 122 10.14 -8.13 -9.03
CA ASN A 122 9.44 -9.40 -8.93
C ASN A 122 7.93 -9.14 -8.84
N PHE A 123 7.20 -9.32 -9.94
CA PHE A 123 5.75 -9.09 -9.99
C PHE A 123 4.96 -9.98 -9.01
N GLU A 124 5.42 -11.19 -8.73
CA GLU A 124 4.74 -12.09 -7.79
C GLU A 124 4.91 -11.61 -6.35
N GLU A 125 6.08 -11.07 -5.99
CA GLU A 125 6.33 -10.44 -4.69
C GLU A 125 5.54 -9.14 -4.54
N ILE A 126 5.43 -8.32 -5.60
CA ILE A 126 4.56 -7.12 -5.61
C ILE A 126 3.10 -7.52 -5.37
N ASN A 127 2.61 -8.56 -6.05
CA ASN A 127 1.27 -9.08 -5.83
C ASN A 127 1.11 -9.64 -4.39
N GLU A 128 2.16 -10.23 -3.82
CA GLU A 128 2.19 -10.68 -2.42
C GLU A 128 2.04 -9.50 -1.45
N ILE A 129 2.77 -8.42 -1.68
CA ILE A 129 2.68 -7.18 -0.88
C ILE A 129 1.25 -6.65 -0.91
N ILE A 130 0.64 -6.54 -2.09
CA ILE A 130 -0.75 -6.09 -2.24
C ILE A 130 -1.71 -7.02 -1.47
N ALA A 131 -1.59 -8.34 -1.63
CA ALA A 131 -2.43 -9.30 -0.93
C ALA A 131 -2.29 -9.19 0.60
N LYS A 132 -1.06 -9.16 1.11
CA LYS A 132 -0.74 -9.02 2.54
C LYS A 132 -1.29 -7.70 3.10
N LEU A 133 -1.17 -6.59 2.36
CA LEU A 133 -1.70 -5.29 2.74
C LEU A 133 -3.24 -5.26 2.71
N LEU A 134 -3.90 -5.92 1.75
CA LEU A 134 -5.37 -6.02 1.74
C LEU A 134 -5.89 -6.85 2.92
N GLY A 135 -5.24 -7.97 3.23
CA GLY A 135 -5.53 -8.75 4.42
C GLY A 135 -5.41 -7.91 5.69
N LEU A 136 -4.36 -7.10 5.79
CA LEU A 136 -4.16 -6.16 6.90
C LEU A 136 -5.24 -5.06 6.92
N LEU A 137 -5.56 -4.44 5.79
CA LEU A 137 -6.61 -3.43 5.71
C LEU A 137 -7.96 -3.99 6.19
N ASN A 138 -8.33 -5.20 5.75
CA ASN A 138 -9.52 -5.89 6.25
C ASN A 138 -9.50 -6.06 7.76
N HIS A 139 -8.38 -6.55 8.30
CA HIS A 139 -8.22 -6.73 9.74
C HIS A 139 -8.41 -5.40 10.51
N VAL A 140 -7.76 -4.34 10.05
CA VAL A 140 -7.83 -3.01 10.68
C VAL A 140 -9.23 -2.40 10.56
N ILE A 141 -9.91 -2.56 9.43
CA ILE A 141 -11.32 -2.16 9.28
C ILE A 141 -12.19 -2.86 10.33
N GLU A 142 -11.98 -4.15 10.55
CA GLU A 142 -12.74 -4.93 11.52
C GLU A 142 -12.40 -4.62 12.97
N GLU A 143 -11.12 -4.39 13.27
CA GLU A 143 -10.62 -4.08 14.61
C GLU A 143 -11.12 -2.70 15.07
N TYR A 144 -11.02 -1.70 14.21
CA TYR A 144 -11.28 -0.31 14.61
C TYR A 144 -12.70 0.17 14.38
N LYS A 145 -13.57 -0.56 13.65
CA LYS A 145 -15.02 -0.34 13.42
C LYS A 145 -15.62 0.97 13.99
N ILE A 146 -15.12 2.12 13.52
CA ILE A 146 -15.51 3.45 14.03
C ILE A 146 -17.02 3.72 13.80
N SER A 147 -17.65 2.96 12.89
CA SER A 147 -19.09 2.94 12.63
C SER A 147 -19.96 2.48 13.81
N SER A 148 -19.41 1.87 14.86
CA SER A 148 -20.15 1.51 16.09
C SER A 148 -19.93 2.47 17.25
N LEU A 149 -19.09 3.50 17.10
CA LEU A 149 -18.88 4.48 18.17
C LEU A 149 -20.12 5.37 18.29
N PRO A 150 -20.78 5.41 19.46
CA PRO A 150 -21.93 6.28 19.67
C PRO A 150 -21.51 7.72 19.41
N LYS A 151 -22.27 8.42 18.55
CA LYS A 151 -22.09 9.87 18.35
C LYS A 151 -22.06 10.55 19.71
N ILE A 152 -20.97 11.26 20.00
CA ILE A 152 -20.87 12.08 21.20
C ILE A 152 -22.03 13.08 21.12
N LYS A 153 -23.01 12.95 22.01
CA LYS A 153 -24.05 13.96 22.16
C LYS A 153 -23.35 15.23 22.63
N LYS A 154 -23.51 16.32 21.87
CA LYS A 154 -23.10 17.64 22.35
C LYS A 154 -23.78 17.89 23.69
N ILE A 155 -22.97 18.19 24.70
CA ILE A 155 -23.41 18.71 26.01
C ILE A 155 -23.84 20.16 25.80
#